data_AF-A0A0U1NLH1-F1
#
_entry.id   AF-A0A0U1NLH1-F1
#
_cell.length_a   1.000
_cell.length_b   1.000
_cell.length_c   1.000
_cell.angle_alpha   90.00
_cell.angle_beta   90.00
_cell.angle_gamma   90.00
#
_symmetry.space_group_name_H-M   'P 1'
#
loop_
_entity.id
_entity.type
_entity.pdbx_description
1 polymer ?
#
loop_
_entity_poly.entity_id
_entity_poly.type
_entity_poly.pdbx_seq_one_letter_code
_entity_poly.pdbx_strand_id
1 'polypeptide(L)'
;MTKIPPTLSLKDGSTSPQPSSRMESADYYDDVILHLSPRYRVITCRDLAQWIIQKKEASHAGPWRGVGYHTCRDSLMRACGSLNLLSATVEDQLLNALPASFSEYAKERTCS
;
A
#
# COMPACT_ATOMS: atom_id res chain seq x y z
N MET A 1 -23.48 -54.40 -16.16
CA MET A 1 -22.71 -53.34 -16.87
C MET A 1 -23.23 -52.00 -16.38
N THR A 2 -22.53 -51.38 -15.44
CA THR A 2 -22.94 -50.10 -14.83
C THR A 2 -21.83 -49.08 -15.08
N LYS A 3 -22.15 -48.06 -15.86
CA LYS A 3 -21.25 -47.01 -16.35
C LYS A 3 -21.10 -45.95 -15.25
N ILE A 4 -19.91 -45.83 -14.68
CA ILE A 4 -19.55 -44.77 -13.74
C ILE A 4 -19.31 -43.48 -14.56
N PRO A 5 -19.96 -42.35 -14.29
CA PRO A 5 -19.58 -41.06 -14.88
C PRO A 5 -18.34 -40.51 -14.16
N PRO A 6 -17.43 -39.82 -14.87
CA PRO A 6 -16.18 -39.33 -14.29
C PRO A 6 -16.45 -38.18 -13.32
N THR A 7 -15.90 -38.31 -12.11
CA THR A 7 -15.80 -37.23 -11.12
C THR A 7 -15.07 -36.05 -11.74
N LEU A 8 -15.80 -34.95 -11.98
CA LEU A 8 -15.21 -33.65 -12.29
C LEU A 8 -14.41 -33.21 -11.06
N SER A 9 -13.09 -33.36 -11.13
CA SER A 9 -12.16 -32.81 -10.14
C SER A 9 -12.08 -31.30 -10.36
N LEU A 10 -13.01 -30.58 -9.71
CA LEU A 10 -12.94 -29.13 -9.59
C LEU A 10 -11.82 -28.79 -8.61
N LYS A 11 -10.58 -28.74 -9.12
CA LYS A 11 -9.49 -28.03 -8.44
C LYS A 11 -9.71 -26.55 -8.66
N ASP A 12 -10.72 -26.00 -7.98
CA ASP A 12 -10.81 -24.56 -7.80
C ASP A 12 -9.69 -24.18 -6.83
N GLY A 13 -8.61 -23.65 -7.40
CA GLY A 13 -7.58 -22.98 -6.62
C GLY A 13 -8.18 -21.73 -6.03
N SER A 14 -8.87 -21.89 -4.90
CA SER A 14 -9.47 -20.81 -4.14
C SER A 14 -8.35 -19.87 -3.69
N THR A 15 -8.09 -18.83 -4.48
CA THR A 15 -7.46 -17.62 -4.00
C THR A 15 -8.45 -17.00 -3.03
N SER A 16 -8.40 -17.43 -1.77
CA SER A 16 -9.05 -16.69 -0.69
C SER A 16 -8.55 -15.25 -0.80
N PRO A 17 -9.41 -14.24 -0.92
CA PRO A 17 -8.97 -12.86 -0.78
C PRO A 17 -8.22 -12.78 0.55
N GLN A 18 -6.96 -12.35 0.49
CA GLN A 18 -6.16 -12.14 1.69
C GLN A 18 -6.94 -11.18 2.58
N PRO A 19 -7.14 -11.48 3.87
CA PRO A 19 -7.93 -10.63 4.74
C PRO A 19 -7.27 -9.25 4.82
N SER A 20 -8.06 -8.23 4.45
CA SER A 20 -7.75 -6.84 4.69
C SER A 20 -7.38 -6.61 6.15
N SER A 21 -6.27 -5.91 6.40
CA SER A 21 -5.78 -5.66 7.74
C SER A 21 -5.75 -4.18 8.03
N ARG A 22 -6.36 -3.78 9.15
CA ARG A 22 -6.23 -2.40 9.67
C ARG A 22 -4.90 -2.14 10.37
N MET A 23 -3.99 -3.12 10.42
CA MET A 23 -2.69 -2.96 11.08
C MET A 23 -1.68 -2.39 10.08
N GLU A 24 -1.23 -1.16 10.29
CA GLU A 24 -0.33 -0.42 9.38
C GLU A 24 0.97 -1.16 9.05
N SER A 25 1.41 -2.09 9.91
CA SER A 25 2.61 -2.89 9.70
C SER A 25 2.37 -4.17 8.88
N ALA A 26 1.12 -4.49 8.55
CA ALA A 26 0.76 -5.69 7.80
C ALA A 26 1.03 -5.54 6.30
N ASP A 27 1.25 -6.66 5.61
CA ASP A 27 1.45 -6.67 4.16
C ASP A 27 0.21 -6.19 3.41
N TYR A 28 -0.96 -6.73 3.77
CA TYR A 28 -2.25 -6.39 3.18
C TYR A 28 -2.97 -5.29 3.95
N TYR A 29 -2.24 -4.20 4.23
CA TYR A 29 -2.84 -3.00 4.80
C TYR A 29 -3.75 -2.33 3.76
N ASP A 30 -4.97 -1.97 4.15
CA ASP A 30 -6.00 -1.48 3.22
C ASP A 30 -5.66 -0.14 2.58
N ASP A 31 -5.05 0.77 3.34
CA ASP A 31 -4.83 2.14 2.89
C ASP A 31 -3.41 2.38 2.37
N VAL A 32 -2.89 1.43 1.58
CA VAL A 32 -1.68 1.66 0.79
C VAL A 32 -2.02 2.56 -0.40
N ILE A 33 -1.31 3.67 -0.53
CA ILE A 33 -1.48 4.60 -1.66
C ILE A 33 -0.70 4.08 -2.87
N LEU A 34 0.58 3.75 -2.66
CA LEU A 34 1.44 3.22 -3.71
C LEU A 34 2.66 2.52 -3.13
N HIS A 35 3.22 1.60 -3.91
CA HIS A 35 4.52 1.00 -3.67
C HIS A 35 5.59 1.76 -4.46
N LEU A 36 6.62 2.25 -3.76
CA LEU A 36 7.75 2.95 -4.37
C LEU A 36 8.84 1.98 -4.84
N SER A 37 8.93 0.83 -4.17
CA SER A 37 9.82 -0.29 -4.52
C SER A 37 9.34 -1.54 -3.77
N PRO A 38 9.93 -2.73 -4.00
CA PRO A 38 9.55 -3.94 -3.25
C PRO A 38 9.68 -3.81 -1.72
N ARG A 39 10.48 -2.85 -1.23
CA ARG A 39 10.72 -2.62 0.20
C ARG A 39 10.27 -1.27 0.72
N TYR A 40 9.68 -0.42 -0.13
CA TYR A 40 9.18 0.88 0.31
C TYR A 40 7.77 1.14 -0.23
N ARG A 41 6.91 1.69 0.62
CA ARG A 41 5.55 2.07 0.26
C ARG A 41 5.15 3.36 0.96
N VAL A 42 4.12 4.00 0.42
CA VAL A 42 3.43 5.13 1.06
C VAL A 42 2.03 4.67 1.43
N ILE A 43 1.64 4.88 2.68
CA ILE A 43 0.31 4.58 3.20
C ILE A 43 -0.32 5.83 3.79
N THR A 44 -1.64 5.81 3.99
CA THR A 44 -2.29 6.69 4.98
C THR A 44 -2.18 6.05 6.36
N CYS A 45 -2.04 6.88 7.40
CA CYS A 45 -2.12 6.34 8.74
C CYS A 45 -3.55 5.90 9.07
N ARG A 46 -3.70 4.96 10.01
CA ARG A 46 -4.99 4.44 10.48
C ARG A 46 -5.97 5.54 10.87
N ASP A 47 -5.46 6.58 11.52
CA ASP A 47 -6.27 7.68 12.06
C ASP A 47 -6.56 8.78 11.03
N LEU A 48 -6.21 8.59 9.75
CA LEU A 48 -6.41 9.56 8.67
C LEU A 48 -5.92 10.97 9.02
N ALA A 49 -4.68 11.06 9.53
CA ALA A 49 -4.05 12.33 9.89
C ALA A 49 -2.78 12.65 9.08
N GLN A 50 -2.10 11.65 8.53
CA GLN A 50 -0.81 11.83 7.85
C GLN A 50 -0.49 10.69 6.88
N TRP A 51 0.40 10.96 5.93
CA TRP A 51 1.06 9.95 5.10
C TRP A 51 2.25 9.36 5.85
N ILE A 52 2.48 8.06 5.65
CA ILE A 52 3.63 7.36 6.23
C ILE A 52 4.43 6.72 5.11
N ILE A 53 5.72 7.08 5.02
CA ILE A 53 6.67 6.28 4.24
C ILE A 53 7.05 5.10 5.12
N GLN A 54 6.83 3.89 4.61
CA GLN A 54 7.22 2.67 5.29
C GLN A 54 8.30 1.93 4.54
N LYS A 55 9.16 1.26 5.31
CA LYS A 55 10.16 0.32 4.83
C LYS A 55 9.85 -1.09 5.32
N LYS A 56 9.95 -2.08 4.45
CA LYS A 56 9.90 -3.49 4.81
C LYS A 56 11.19 -3.87 5.52
N GLU A 57 11.07 -4.49 6.69
CA GLU A 57 12.20 -5.10 7.39
C GLU A 57 12.92 -6.12 6.50
N ALA A 58 14.18 -6.46 6.82
CA ALA A 58 15.07 -7.19 5.91
C ALA A 58 14.55 -8.57 5.47
N SER A 59 13.63 -9.17 6.24
CA SER A 59 12.92 -10.41 5.87
C SER A 59 11.62 -10.10 5.12
N HIS A 60 11.31 -10.89 4.10
CA HIS A 60 10.04 -10.79 3.36
C HIS A 60 8.81 -11.00 4.25
N ALA A 61 8.98 -11.70 5.37
CA ALA A 61 7.95 -11.90 6.40
C ALA A 61 7.98 -10.83 7.52
N GLY A 62 8.94 -9.91 7.49
CA GLY A 62 9.10 -8.88 8.53
C GLY A 62 8.02 -7.81 8.46
N PRO A 63 7.69 -7.11 9.56
CA PRO A 63 6.70 -6.05 9.53
C PRO A 63 7.15 -4.86 8.68
N TRP A 64 6.19 -4.08 8.19
CA TRP A 64 6.47 -2.74 7.67
C TRP A 64 6.69 -1.76 8.83
N ARG A 65 7.72 -0.92 8.71
CA ARG A 65 8.08 0.10 9.71
C ARG A 65 8.01 1.50 9.12
N GLY A 66 7.39 2.43 9.85
CA GLY A 66 7.37 3.84 9.48
C GLY A 66 8.77 4.45 9.58
N VAL A 67 9.23 5.06 8.49
CA VAL A 67 10.53 5.74 8.38
C VAL A 67 10.39 7.25 8.10
N GLY A 68 9.17 7.71 7.82
CA GLY A 68 8.84 9.13 7.65
C GLY A 68 7.35 9.38 7.79
N TYR A 69 6.98 10.52 8.35
CA TYR A 69 5.60 10.93 8.64
C TYR A 69 5.38 12.34 8.10
N HIS A 70 4.37 12.51 7.26
CA HIS A 70 4.22 13.71 6.44
C HIS A 70 2.76 14.16 6.34
N THR A 71 2.53 15.44 6.60
CA THR A 71 1.23 16.10 6.39
C THR A 71 1.22 17.00 5.16
N CYS A 72 2.39 17.23 4.54
CA CYS A 72 2.55 18.06 3.34
C CYS A 72 3.19 17.24 2.22
N ARG A 73 2.63 17.33 1.00
CA ARG A 73 3.09 16.58 -0.17
C ARG A 73 4.55 16.88 -0.50
N ASP A 74 4.96 18.14 -0.49
CA ASP A 74 6.35 18.53 -0.75
C ASP A 74 7.34 17.88 0.23
N SER A 75 6.94 17.76 1.50
CA SER A 75 7.79 17.09 2.50
C SER A 75 7.89 15.58 2.26
N LEU A 76 6.79 14.95 1.83
CA LEU A 76 6.74 13.55 1.43
C LEU A 76 7.62 13.30 0.20
N MET A 77 7.46 14.11 -0.86
CA MET A 77 8.27 14.01 -2.08
C MET A 77 9.75 14.22 -1.81
N ARG A 78 10.11 15.23 -1.00
CA ARG A 78 11.51 15.45 -0.59
C ARG A 78 12.10 14.25 0.15
N ALA A 79 11.33 13.64 1.05
CA ALA A 79 11.76 12.44 1.77
C ALA A 79 11.94 11.24 0.81
N CYS A 80 11.00 11.02 -0.12
CA CYS A 80 11.15 9.99 -1.16
C CYS A 80 12.39 10.22 -2.02
N GLY A 81 12.66 11.47 -2.43
CA GLY A 81 13.85 11.84 -3.18
C GLY A 81 15.15 11.63 -2.39
N SER A 82 15.16 11.98 -1.10
CA SER A 82 16.32 11.77 -0.21
C SER A 82 16.64 10.28 -0.02
N LEU A 83 15.63 9.42 -0.10
CA LEU A 83 15.76 7.96 -0.06
C LEU A 83 16.08 7.34 -1.43
N ASN A 84 16.27 8.15 -2.48
CA ASN A 84 16.44 7.71 -3.87
C ASN A 84 15.31 6.76 -4.35
N LEU A 85 14.08 7.00 -3.91
CA LEU A 85 12.90 6.20 -4.27
C LEU A 85 12.15 6.73 -5.50
N LEU A 86 12.55 7.90 -6.00
CA LEU A 86 11.93 8.53 -7.16
C LEU A 86 12.82 8.30 -8.39
N SER A 87 12.28 7.65 -9.41
CA SER A 87 13.00 7.34 -10.66
C SER A 87 12.34 7.98 -11.90
N ALA A 88 11.68 9.13 -11.74
CA ALA A 88 10.89 9.79 -12.80
C ALA A 88 9.87 8.84 -13.48
N THR A 89 9.29 7.95 -12.68
CA THR A 89 8.41 6.86 -13.12
C THR A 89 6.95 7.22 -12.77
N VAL A 90 5.99 6.34 -13.07
CA VAL A 90 4.56 6.52 -12.77
C VAL A 90 4.31 6.85 -11.30
N GLU A 91 5.12 6.32 -10.39
CA GLU A 91 5.07 6.58 -8.94
C GLU A 91 5.29 8.06 -8.60
N ASP A 92 6.16 8.75 -9.36
CA ASP A 92 6.41 10.19 -9.18
C ASP A 92 5.17 11.00 -9.58
N GLN A 93 4.53 10.63 -10.69
CA GLN A 93 3.29 11.26 -11.14
C GLN A 93 2.14 11.01 -10.15
N LEU A 94 2.03 9.80 -9.58
CA LEU A 94 1.04 9.48 -8.56
C LEU A 94 1.25 10.28 -7.28
N LEU A 95 2.50 10.41 -6.82
CA LEU A 95 2.83 11.26 -5.67
C LEU A 95 2.54 12.73 -5.93
N ASN A 96 2.87 13.22 -7.13
CA ASN A 96 2.64 14.61 -7.52
C ASN A 96 1.14 14.92 -7.70
N ALA A 97 0.33 13.92 -8.04
CA ALA A 97 -1.13 14.04 -8.13
C ALA A 97 -1.83 14.10 -6.76
N LEU A 98 -1.13 13.81 -5.65
CA LEU A 98 -1.70 14.00 -4.32
C LEU A 98 -2.01 15.49 -4.07
N PRO A 99 -3.04 15.79 -3.25
CA PRO A 99 -3.29 17.13 -2.75
C PRO A 99 -2.08 17.70 -2.00
N ALA A 100 -1.98 19.04 -1.94
CA ALA A 100 -0.84 19.71 -1.31
C ALA A 100 -0.70 19.36 0.18
N SER A 101 -1.82 19.20 0.88
CA SER A 101 -1.87 18.81 2.29
C SER A 101 -2.64 17.51 2.52
N PHE A 102 -2.28 16.77 3.57
CA PHE A 102 -3.01 15.57 3.98
C PHE A 102 -4.45 15.91 4.34
N SER A 103 -4.70 17.09 4.92
CA SER A 103 -6.05 17.49 5.30
C SER A 103 -7.00 17.59 4.10
N GLU A 104 -6.51 18.01 2.93
CA GLU A 104 -7.30 18.06 1.70
C GLU A 104 -7.53 16.64 1.17
N TYR A 105 -6.48 15.84 1.14
CA TYR A 105 -6.56 14.42 0.80
C TYR A 105 -7.56 13.64 1.67
N ALA A 106 -7.58 13.90 2.98
CA ALA A 106 -8.52 13.27 3.90
C ALA A 106 -9.96 13.66 3.60
N LYS A 107 -10.22 14.96 3.34
CA LYS A 107 -11.55 15.46 2.97
C LYS A 107 -12.09 14.79 1.73
N GLU A 108 -11.25 14.66 0.69
CA GLU A 108 -11.61 13.99 -0.56
C GLU A 108 -12.01 12.53 -0.35
N ARG A 109 -11.29 11.80 0.52
CA ARG A 109 -11.62 10.40 0.85
C ARG A 109 -12.86 10.24 1.71
N THR A 110 -13.17 11.19 2.59
CA THR A 110 -14.37 11.12 3.45
C THR A 110 -15.65 11.56 2.74
N CYS A 111 -15.55 12.25 1.62
CA CYS A 111 -16.69 12.68 0.80
C CYS A 111 -17.01 11.72 -0.36
N SER A 112 -16.26 10.61 -0.48
CA SER A 112 -16.42 9.57 -1.51
C SER A 112 -17.16 8.35 -0.96
#